data_AF-A0A8K0U053-F1
#
_entry.id   AF-A0A8K0U053-F1
#
_cell.length_a   1.000
_cell.length_b   1.000
_cell.length_c   1.000
_cell.angle_alpha   90.00
_cell.angle_beta   90.00
_cell.angle_gamma   90.00
#
_symmetry.space_group_name_H-M   'P 1'
#
loop_
_entity.id
_entity.type
_entity.pdbx_description
1 polymer ?
#
loop_
_entity_poly.entity_id
_entity_poly.type
_entity_poly.pdbx_seq_one_letter_code
_entity_poly.pdbx_strand_id
1 'polypeptide(L)'
;MLARPSCVLRAVSSGRRYYSEVSSVPKYHRKVRAIPFAFSQDAAVTHVGVHVSSALLLPSEDDAYSPAANFFSSFLAKHLPSTGFKTLQPDRIQAVYFPAWIVDAEVEAKACFDEDSEDFQNSLVFCRNSYLPGSEMDLARVPLLDRSVDIEVARPFSDHLLHQHGSEVVCLPYKITPLDIIEKARKMSFKQATIDDDIRFDPRSLKCDFLAAYPVLIPIYVAQYIPPEPYFPLTVIIEAHSKPGRHYLHVVTSLNKSANFLQDLQDEGEDYVRHGKDSSPIDVCITPTRSGMYASDELCSWLREKMGERDTPVSLVSEQAIDMNDPRVRPWTSKEVEPVRKWLKLGERISDMKDKLKFISSIDPNVKVIEFPPRLGSQDRLVSGLEGFFKAEAEKLQKLEEIRLAEAPEWWRRWKASQTPKA
;
A
#
# COMPACT_ATOMS: atom_id res chain seq x y z
N MET A 1 -12.29 -41.03 -31.94
CA MET A 1 -11.52 -41.34 -30.71
C MET A 1 -10.46 -40.27 -30.54
N LEU A 2 -10.71 -39.26 -29.69
CA LEU A 2 -9.74 -38.23 -29.34
C LEU A 2 -9.65 -38.20 -27.82
N ALA A 3 -8.49 -38.60 -27.30
CA ALA A 3 -8.19 -38.64 -25.88
C ALA A 3 -8.06 -37.21 -25.34
N ARG A 4 -8.84 -36.89 -24.30
CA ARG A 4 -8.67 -35.66 -23.52
C ARG A 4 -7.45 -35.81 -22.61
N PRO A 5 -6.57 -34.82 -22.50
CA PRO A 5 -5.49 -34.85 -21.53
C PRO A 5 -6.08 -34.69 -20.13
N SER A 6 -5.87 -35.69 -19.30
CA SER A 6 -6.14 -35.66 -17.86
C SER A 6 -5.25 -34.63 -17.20
N CYS A 7 -5.86 -33.53 -16.75
CA CYS A 7 -5.23 -32.52 -15.91
C CYS A 7 -4.96 -33.15 -14.53
N VAL A 8 -3.69 -33.45 -14.24
CA VAL A 8 -3.25 -33.89 -12.92
C VAL A 8 -3.13 -32.65 -12.04
N LEU A 9 -4.19 -32.33 -11.31
CA LEU A 9 -4.16 -31.31 -10.27
C LEU A 9 -3.27 -31.82 -9.13
N ARG A 10 -2.08 -31.23 -9.00
CA ARG A 10 -1.25 -31.39 -7.80
C ARG A 10 -2.01 -30.82 -6.61
N ALA A 11 -2.39 -31.70 -5.68
CA ALA A 11 -2.86 -31.29 -4.37
C ALA A 11 -1.77 -30.46 -3.70
N VAL A 12 -1.99 -29.15 -3.59
CA VAL A 12 -1.15 -28.26 -2.80
C VAL A 12 -1.40 -28.65 -1.35
N SER A 13 -0.40 -29.27 -0.71
CA SER A 13 -0.46 -29.59 0.71
C SER A 13 -0.68 -28.28 1.47
N SER A 14 -1.85 -28.12 2.10
CA SER A 14 -2.12 -27.08 3.09
C SER A 14 -1.26 -27.37 4.32
N GLY A 15 0.03 -27.08 4.21
CA GLY A 15 0.98 -27.19 5.30
C GLY A 15 0.50 -26.24 6.40
N ARG A 16 -0.05 -26.81 7.48
CA ARG A 16 -0.18 -26.12 8.76
C ARG A 16 1.22 -25.63 9.12
N ARG A 17 1.54 -24.37 8.78
CA ARG A 17 2.73 -23.69 9.28
C ARG A 17 2.49 -23.43 10.76
N TYR A 18 2.76 -24.43 11.56
CA TYR A 18 2.97 -24.25 12.99
C TYR A 18 4.12 -23.25 13.13
N TYR A 19 3.87 -22.12 13.77
CA TYR A 19 4.90 -21.21 14.28
C TYR A 19 5.63 -21.87 15.46
N SER A 20 6.14 -23.10 15.27
CA SER A 20 6.89 -23.84 16.25
C SER A 20 8.33 -23.35 16.25
N GLU A 21 8.80 -23.01 17.45
CA GLU A 21 10.10 -22.40 17.78
C GLU A 21 10.16 -20.90 17.51
N VAL A 22 9.81 -20.15 18.56
CA VAL A 22 10.13 -18.73 18.73
C VAL A 22 11.66 -18.61 18.71
N SER A 23 12.19 -18.48 17.50
CA SER A 23 13.45 -17.80 17.23
C SER A 23 13.43 -16.51 18.04
N SER A 24 14.51 -16.27 18.80
CA SER A 24 14.77 -15.06 19.56
C SER A 24 14.19 -13.80 18.91
N VAL A 25 13.58 -12.92 19.72
CA VAL A 25 13.06 -11.61 19.28
C VAL A 25 14.03 -10.98 18.27
N PRO A 26 13.58 -10.63 17.05
CA PRO A 26 14.45 -10.02 16.06
C PRO A 26 15.11 -8.78 16.64
N LYS A 27 16.44 -8.70 16.55
CA LYS A 27 17.17 -7.49 16.90
C LYS A 27 16.90 -6.43 15.83
N TYR A 28 15.88 -5.62 16.04
CA TYR A 28 15.55 -4.54 15.12
C TYR A 28 16.61 -3.44 15.14
N HIS A 29 16.85 -2.86 13.97
CA HIS A 29 17.75 -1.74 13.82
C HIS A 29 17.18 -0.47 14.49
N ARG A 30 18.04 0.44 14.97
CA ARG A 30 17.63 1.69 15.65
C ARG A 30 16.74 2.64 14.83
N LYS A 31 16.67 2.45 13.51
CA LYS A 31 15.79 3.21 12.61
C LYS A 31 14.34 2.70 12.63
N VAL A 32 14.13 1.45 13.08
CA VAL A 32 12.79 0.86 13.15
C VAL A 32 11.97 1.59 14.19
N ARG A 33 10.80 2.06 13.76
CA ARG A 33 9.77 2.61 14.64
C ARG A 33 8.69 1.57 14.88
N ALA A 34 7.99 1.69 15.99
CA ALA A 34 6.90 0.82 16.36
C ALA A 34 5.74 1.66 16.88
N ILE A 35 4.53 1.34 16.44
CA ILE A 35 3.31 1.99 16.92
C ILE A 35 2.82 1.18 18.13
N PRO A 36 2.57 1.79 19.30
CA PRO A 36 2.07 1.05 20.46
C PRO A 36 0.66 0.52 20.21
N PHE A 37 0.29 -0.56 20.89
CA PHE A 37 -1.07 -1.08 20.88
C PHE A 37 -1.99 -0.07 21.55
N ALA A 38 -3.06 0.34 20.87
CA ALA A 38 -4.03 1.28 21.40
C ALA A 38 -4.96 0.64 22.45
N PHE A 39 -5.25 -0.66 22.34
CA PHE A 39 -6.19 -1.40 23.18
C PHE A 39 -5.74 -2.84 23.46
N SER A 40 -6.36 -3.50 24.44
CA SER A 40 -6.08 -4.88 24.88
C SER A 40 -6.70 -5.95 23.98
N GLN A 41 -6.29 -7.22 24.14
CA GLN A 41 -6.87 -8.36 23.43
C GLN A 41 -8.39 -8.50 23.69
N ASP A 42 -8.85 -8.33 24.92
CA ASP A 42 -10.28 -8.43 25.26
C ASP A 42 -11.13 -7.40 24.51
N ALA A 43 -10.60 -6.17 24.38
CA ALA A 43 -11.24 -5.12 23.60
C ALA A 43 -11.25 -5.47 22.10
N ALA A 44 -10.21 -6.13 21.59
CA ALA A 44 -10.13 -6.63 20.22
C ALA A 44 -11.23 -7.66 19.95
N VAL A 45 -11.34 -8.68 20.80
CA VAL A 45 -12.34 -9.74 20.70
C VAL A 45 -13.75 -9.15 20.75
N THR A 46 -14.01 -8.25 21.70
CA THR A 46 -15.30 -7.56 21.84
C THR A 46 -15.63 -6.73 20.60
N HIS A 47 -14.63 -6.09 19.99
CA HIS A 47 -14.82 -5.27 18.80
C HIS A 47 -15.32 -6.08 17.60
N VAL A 48 -14.68 -7.23 17.33
CA VAL A 48 -14.93 -8.05 16.12
C VAL A 48 -16.01 -9.10 16.30
N GLY A 49 -16.38 -9.47 17.52
CA GLY A 49 -17.21 -10.64 17.78
C GLY A 49 -18.59 -10.63 17.11
N VAL A 50 -19.18 -9.45 16.86
CA VAL A 50 -20.43 -9.34 16.08
C VAL A 50 -20.22 -9.80 14.63
N HIS A 51 -19.15 -9.34 13.97
CA HIS A 51 -18.86 -9.69 12.58
C HIS A 51 -18.39 -11.14 12.46
N VAL A 52 -17.59 -11.62 13.40
CA VAL A 52 -17.19 -13.04 13.48
C VAL A 52 -18.41 -13.92 13.66
N SER A 53 -19.29 -13.60 14.62
CA SER A 53 -20.52 -14.37 14.83
C SER A 53 -21.37 -14.37 13.57
N SER A 54 -21.51 -13.22 12.90
CA SER A 54 -22.24 -13.09 11.63
C SER A 54 -21.64 -13.95 10.52
N ALA A 55 -20.32 -13.98 10.36
CA ALA A 55 -19.65 -14.79 9.35
C ALA A 55 -19.82 -16.30 9.62
N LEU A 56 -19.99 -16.67 10.88
CA LEU A 56 -20.28 -18.04 11.30
C LEU A 56 -21.79 -18.37 11.33
N LEU A 57 -22.69 -17.42 11.02
CA LEU A 57 -24.14 -17.69 10.91
C LEU A 57 -24.52 -18.47 9.64
N LEU A 58 -23.57 -18.74 8.74
CA LEU A 58 -23.88 -19.38 7.46
C LEU A 58 -24.54 -20.74 7.68
N PRO A 59 -25.70 -21.00 7.05
CA PRO A 59 -26.57 -22.11 7.40
C PRO A 59 -25.85 -23.45 7.16
N SER A 60 -25.52 -24.12 8.25
CA SER A 60 -25.28 -25.56 8.27
C SER A 60 -26.62 -26.27 8.34
N GLU A 61 -26.88 -27.23 7.46
CA GLU A 61 -28.12 -28.01 7.43
C GLU A 61 -28.28 -28.95 8.65
N ASP A 62 -27.21 -29.18 9.43
CA ASP A 62 -27.23 -30.04 10.63
C ASP A 62 -27.11 -29.24 11.95
N ASP A 63 -27.98 -29.60 12.88
CA ASP A 63 -28.37 -29.00 14.17
C ASP A 63 -27.29 -28.84 15.27
N ALA A 64 -27.70 -28.13 16.34
CA ALA A 64 -27.14 -28.01 17.72
C ALA A 64 -26.30 -26.76 18.06
N TYR A 65 -25.59 -26.15 17.12
CA TYR A 65 -24.94 -24.85 17.35
C TYR A 65 -25.94 -23.74 16.99
N SER A 66 -26.41 -22.94 17.97
CA SER A 66 -27.32 -21.81 17.69
C SER A 66 -26.50 -20.56 17.33
N PRO A 67 -26.25 -20.28 16.04
CA PRO A 67 -25.31 -19.23 15.65
C PRO A 67 -25.91 -17.85 16.02
N ALA A 68 -27.25 -17.75 15.98
CA ALA A 68 -28.02 -16.59 16.41
C ALA A 68 -27.73 -16.22 17.88
N ALA A 69 -27.63 -17.20 18.78
CA ALA A 69 -27.34 -16.93 20.18
C ALA A 69 -25.96 -16.26 20.37
N ASN A 70 -24.95 -16.69 19.61
CA ASN A 70 -23.61 -16.09 19.66
C ASN A 70 -23.58 -14.68 19.08
N PHE A 71 -24.35 -14.43 18.01
CA PHE A 71 -24.54 -13.10 17.46
C PHE A 71 -25.18 -12.16 18.48
N PHE A 72 -26.31 -12.56 19.08
CA PHE A 72 -26.99 -11.75 20.09
C PHE A 72 -26.11 -11.53 21.33
N SER A 73 -25.44 -12.57 21.83
CA SER A 73 -24.51 -12.43 22.97
C SER A 73 -23.37 -11.47 22.64
N SER A 74 -22.77 -11.55 21.45
CA SER A 74 -21.69 -10.65 21.02
C SER A 74 -22.17 -9.21 20.82
N PHE A 75 -23.38 -9.03 20.29
CA PHE A 75 -24.01 -7.72 20.15
C PHE A 75 -24.26 -7.08 21.52
N LEU A 76 -24.84 -7.84 22.45
CA LEU A 76 -25.11 -7.37 23.81
C LEU A 76 -23.82 -7.11 24.58
N ALA A 77 -22.81 -7.96 24.46
CA ALA A 77 -21.49 -7.75 25.08
C ALA A 77 -20.83 -6.44 24.60
N LYS A 78 -20.96 -6.11 23.31
CA LYS A 78 -20.41 -4.90 22.72
C LYS A 78 -21.14 -3.63 23.15
N HIS A 79 -22.47 -3.67 23.26
CA HIS A 79 -23.29 -2.50 23.55
C HIS A 79 -23.67 -2.34 25.03
N LEU A 80 -23.61 -3.41 25.83
CA LEU A 80 -24.00 -3.46 27.24
C LEU A 80 -22.95 -4.23 28.08
N PRO A 81 -21.70 -3.77 28.16
CA PRO A 81 -20.60 -4.53 28.78
C PRO A 81 -20.81 -4.88 30.26
N SER A 82 -21.71 -4.17 30.97
CA SER A 82 -22.01 -4.42 32.38
C SER A 82 -22.96 -5.60 32.65
N THR A 83 -23.58 -6.17 31.61
CA THR A 83 -24.64 -7.19 31.75
C THR A 83 -24.12 -8.63 31.85
N GLY A 84 -22.81 -8.83 31.72
CA GLY A 84 -22.17 -10.15 31.84
C GLY A 84 -22.25 -11.03 30.60
N PHE A 85 -22.86 -10.56 29.49
CA PHE A 85 -22.79 -11.26 28.21
C PHE A 85 -21.34 -11.36 27.74
N LYS A 86 -20.99 -12.51 27.17
CA LYS A 86 -19.66 -12.78 26.65
C LYS A 86 -19.69 -12.81 25.13
N THR A 87 -18.76 -12.08 24.54
CA THR A 87 -18.48 -12.16 23.11
C THR A 87 -17.95 -13.54 22.75
N LEU A 88 -18.23 -14.01 21.53
CA LEU A 88 -17.61 -15.21 20.98
C LEU A 88 -16.08 -15.12 21.10
N GLN A 89 -15.49 -16.07 21.82
CA GLN A 89 -14.05 -16.09 22.09
C GLN A 89 -13.32 -16.83 20.97
N PRO A 90 -12.16 -16.33 20.53
CA PRO A 90 -11.29 -17.09 19.63
C PRO A 90 -10.60 -18.22 20.39
N ASP A 91 -10.33 -19.33 19.70
CA ASP A 91 -9.49 -20.42 20.21
C ASP A 91 -8.06 -19.95 20.49
N ARG A 92 -7.59 -18.98 19.69
CA ARG A 92 -6.27 -18.37 19.85
C ARG A 92 -6.31 -16.90 19.44
N ILE A 93 -5.67 -16.05 20.23
CA ILE A 93 -5.38 -14.66 19.87
C ILE A 93 -3.91 -14.35 20.17
N GLN A 94 -3.23 -13.65 19.28
CA GLN A 94 -1.83 -13.27 19.44
C GLN A 94 -1.66 -11.78 19.12
N ALA A 95 -0.98 -11.05 20.00
CA ALA A 95 -0.47 -9.72 19.70
C ALA A 95 0.77 -9.84 18.82
N VAL A 96 0.79 -9.14 17.68
CA VAL A 96 1.86 -9.23 16.69
C VAL A 96 2.30 -7.83 16.26
N TYR A 97 3.61 -7.64 16.14
CA TYR A 97 4.20 -6.54 15.41
C TYR A 97 4.49 -6.97 13.97
N PHE A 98 3.66 -6.47 13.04
CA PHE A 98 3.83 -6.72 11.62
C PHE A 98 4.77 -5.68 10.99
N PRO A 99 5.88 -6.10 10.34
CA PRO A 99 6.79 -5.19 9.69
C PRO A 99 6.17 -4.61 8.43
N ALA A 100 6.32 -3.31 8.26
CA ALA A 100 5.92 -2.58 7.07
C ALA A 100 6.93 -1.48 6.77
N TRP A 101 6.92 -1.03 5.54
CA TRP A 101 7.65 0.13 5.06
C TRP A 101 6.66 1.20 4.66
N ILE A 102 6.96 2.43 5.07
CA ILE A 102 6.38 3.61 4.46
C ILE A 102 7.40 4.13 3.45
N VAL A 103 6.94 4.36 2.22
CA VAL A 103 7.81 4.69 1.11
C VAL A 103 7.41 6.06 0.57
N ASP A 104 8.41 6.94 0.48
CA ASP A 104 8.35 8.18 -0.28
C ASP A 104 9.33 8.02 -1.46
N ALA A 105 8.86 8.12 -2.70
CA ALA A 105 9.68 7.87 -3.88
C ALA A 105 9.32 8.78 -5.05
N GLU A 106 10.29 8.94 -5.95
CA GLU A 106 10.12 9.53 -7.27
C GLU A 106 10.67 8.54 -8.29
N VAL A 107 9.80 8.11 -9.19
CA VAL A 107 10.08 7.09 -10.20
C VAL A 107 9.80 7.68 -11.57
N GLU A 108 10.76 7.56 -12.47
CA GLU A 108 10.63 7.89 -13.88
C GLU A 108 10.41 6.59 -14.67
N ALA A 109 9.48 6.60 -15.62
CA ALA A 109 9.24 5.50 -16.55
C ALA A 109 8.82 6.04 -17.91
N LYS A 110 9.08 5.27 -18.96
CA LYS A 110 8.45 5.47 -20.27
C LYS A 110 7.06 4.82 -20.24
N ALA A 111 6.02 5.60 -20.48
CA ALA A 111 4.64 5.15 -20.50
C ALA A 111 3.92 5.59 -21.78
N CYS A 112 2.95 4.79 -22.18
CA CYS A 112 2.04 5.00 -23.29
C CYS A 112 0.62 5.03 -22.69
N PHE A 113 -0.21 5.95 -23.17
CA PHE A 113 -1.52 6.32 -22.61
C PHE A 113 -2.62 6.31 -23.69
N ASP A 114 -2.39 5.55 -24.77
CA ASP A 114 -3.28 5.45 -25.92
C ASP A 114 -3.03 4.07 -26.56
N GLU A 115 -4.08 3.26 -26.67
CA GLU A 115 -4.03 1.88 -27.19
C GLU A 115 -3.34 1.81 -28.56
N ASP A 116 -3.64 2.78 -29.43
CA ASP A 116 -3.18 2.84 -30.83
C ASP A 116 -1.80 3.49 -30.98
N SER A 117 -1.25 4.08 -29.91
CA SER A 117 0.01 4.82 -29.97
C SER A 117 1.21 3.96 -29.57
N GLU A 118 2.23 3.92 -30.41
CA GLU A 118 3.56 3.40 -30.03
C GLU A 118 4.45 4.47 -29.35
N ASP A 119 3.93 5.69 -29.16
CA ASP A 119 4.71 6.80 -28.62
C ASP A 119 4.79 6.73 -27.09
N PHE A 120 5.88 6.12 -26.62
CA PHE A 120 6.25 6.16 -25.22
C PHE A 120 6.77 7.55 -24.82
N GLN A 121 6.17 8.11 -23.77
CA GLN A 121 6.57 9.38 -23.17
C GLN A 121 7.22 9.14 -21.81
N ASN A 122 8.21 9.94 -21.46
CA ASN A 122 8.73 9.92 -20.08
C ASN A 122 7.66 10.48 -19.14
N SER A 123 7.37 9.73 -18.08
CA SER A 123 6.39 10.05 -17.06
C SER A 123 7.03 9.95 -15.69
N LEU A 124 6.73 10.94 -14.85
CA LEU A 124 7.18 11.00 -13.47
C LEU A 124 6.04 10.58 -12.54
N VAL A 125 6.37 9.68 -11.63
CA VAL A 125 5.47 9.10 -10.64
C VAL A 125 6.01 9.45 -9.26
N PHE A 126 5.17 10.09 -8.45
CA PHE A 126 5.47 10.48 -7.09
C PHE A 126 4.68 9.59 -6.14
N CYS A 127 5.38 8.77 -5.37
CA CYS A 127 4.79 7.96 -4.30
C CYS A 127 5.01 8.69 -2.98
N ARG A 128 3.93 8.95 -2.23
CA ARG A 128 4.02 9.57 -0.89
C ARG A 128 3.34 8.67 0.11
N ASN A 129 3.92 8.51 1.30
CA ASN A 129 3.30 7.72 2.36
C ASN A 129 2.80 6.33 1.90
N SER A 130 3.47 5.72 0.93
CA SER A 130 2.99 4.50 0.29
C SER A 130 3.33 3.30 1.16
N TYR A 131 2.32 2.47 1.45
CA TYR A 131 2.48 1.26 2.24
C TYR A 131 3.10 0.14 1.42
N LEU A 132 4.10 -0.53 1.99
CA LEU A 132 4.66 -1.76 1.48
C LEU A 132 4.83 -2.75 2.65
N PRO A 133 4.34 -3.99 2.56
CA PRO A 133 4.54 -4.97 3.62
C PRO A 133 6.02 -5.32 3.75
N GLY A 134 6.46 -5.60 4.98
CA GLY A 134 7.82 -6.02 5.28
C GLY A 134 7.98 -7.54 5.40
N SER A 135 6.89 -8.32 5.35
CA SER A 135 6.89 -9.77 5.57
C SER A 135 6.34 -10.52 4.36
N GLU A 136 6.78 -11.77 4.17
CA GLU A 136 6.35 -12.69 3.09
C GLU A 136 5.03 -13.42 3.38
N MET A 137 4.44 -13.15 4.55
CA MET A 137 3.23 -13.82 4.98
C MET A 137 2.06 -13.43 4.09
N ASP A 138 1.08 -14.33 3.93
CA ASP A 138 -0.14 -14.08 3.15
C ASP A 138 -0.87 -12.79 3.61
N LEU A 139 -0.77 -12.47 4.89
CA LEU A 139 -1.33 -11.24 5.49
C LEU A 139 -0.72 -9.94 4.93
N ALA A 140 0.43 -10.01 4.24
CA ALA A 140 1.07 -8.90 3.56
C ALA A 140 0.25 -8.33 2.38
N ARG A 141 -0.74 -9.09 1.89
CA ARG A 141 -1.70 -8.65 0.88
C ARG A 141 -2.65 -7.57 1.40
N VAL A 142 -2.75 -7.46 2.73
CA VAL A 142 -3.69 -6.58 3.41
C VAL A 142 -3.00 -5.30 3.87
N PRO A 143 -3.58 -4.12 3.58
CA PRO A 143 -3.00 -2.84 3.96
C PRO A 143 -3.27 -2.46 5.42
N LEU A 144 -2.32 -2.78 6.30
CA LEU A 144 -2.50 -2.66 7.76
C LEU A 144 -2.28 -1.26 8.35
N LEU A 145 -1.95 -0.25 7.55
CA LEU A 145 -1.78 1.13 8.03
C LEU A 145 -2.76 2.09 7.39
N ASP A 146 -3.46 2.87 8.22
CA ASP A 146 -4.24 4.02 7.74
C ASP A 146 -3.33 5.22 7.48
N ARG A 147 -3.61 5.98 6.42
CA ARG A 147 -2.95 7.25 6.13
C ARG A 147 -3.15 8.29 7.24
N SER A 148 -4.21 8.16 8.03
CA SER A 148 -4.49 9.05 9.15
C SER A 148 -3.61 8.80 10.38
N VAL A 149 -2.76 7.76 10.38
CA VAL A 149 -1.89 7.50 11.51
C VAL A 149 -0.84 8.60 11.61
N ASP A 150 -0.91 9.34 12.72
CA ASP A 150 0.05 10.37 13.05
C ASP A 150 1.43 9.74 13.30
N ILE A 151 2.42 10.25 12.59
CA ILE A 151 3.83 9.87 12.70
C ILE A 151 4.38 10.04 14.11
N GLU A 152 3.83 10.97 14.90
CA GLU A 152 4.23 11.22 16.29
C GLU A 152 3.84 10.09 17.25
N VAL A 153 2.91 9.22 16.85
CA VAL A 153 2.51 8.04 17.63
C VAL A 153 3.61 6.97 17.60
N ALA A 154 4.41 6.93 16.53
CA ALA A 154 5.45 5.93 16.37
C ALA A 154 6.65 6.22 17.30
N ARG A 155 7.12 5.19 18.01
CA ARG A 155 8.23 5.27 18.96
C ARG A 155 9.43 4.45 18.49
N PRO A 156 10.68 4.78 18.89
CA PRO A 156 11.79 3.84 18.73
C PRO A 156 11.44 2.49 19.32
N PHE A 157 11.73 1.40 18.59
CA PHE A 157 11.54 0.06 19.13
C PHE A 157 12.40 -0.17 20.38
N SER A 158 11.82 -0.82 21.39
CA SER A 158 12.51 -1.19 22.63
C SER A 158 11.73 -2.25 23.40
N ASP A 159 12.36 -2.88 24.39
CA ASP A 159 11.87 -4.09 25.05
C ASP A 159 10.52 -3.91 25.77
N HIS A 160 10.16 -2.69 26.19
CA HIS A 160 8.85 -2.43 26.79
C HIS A 160 7.69 -2.64 25.81
N LEU A 161 7.95 -2.57 24.50
CA LEU A 161 6.94 -2.84 23.48
C LEU A 161 6.70 -4.34 23.27
N LEU A 162 7.55 -5.21 23.82
CA LEU A 162 7.35 -6.66 23.81
C LEU A 162 6.24 -7.11 24.77
N HIS A 163 5.84 -6.26 25.71
CA HIS A 163 4.79 -6.54 26.69
C HIS A 163 3.82 -5.37 26.78
N GLN A 164 2.64 -5.50 26.18
CA GLN A 164 1.63 -4.43 26.14
C GLN A 164 0.26 -4.98 26.49
N HIS A 165 -0.48 -4.23 27.31
CA HIS A 165 -1.82 -4.63 27.79
C HIS A 165 -1.85 -6.05 28.38
N GLY A 166 -0.80 -6.43 29.11
CA GLY A 166 -0.67 -7.76 29.72
C GLY A 166 -0.38 -8.90 28.73
N SER A 167 -0.15 -8.60 27.45
CA SER A 167 0.14 -9.58 26.40
C SER A 167 1.61 -9.53 25.96
N GLU A 168 2.21 -10.69 25.73
CA GLU A 168 3.48 -10.81 25.01
C GLU A 168 3.26 -10.56 23.51
N VAL A 169 4.10 -9.72 22.92
CA VAL A 169 4.00 -9.30 21.52
C VAL A 169 5.02 -10.06 20.69
N VAL A 170 4.54 -10.77 19.68
CA VAL A 170 5.39 -11.48 18.71
C VAL A 170 5.87 -10.51 17.64
N CYS A 171 7.17 -10.43 17.44
CA CYS A 171 7.81 -9.54 16.49
C CYS A 171 8.20 -10.29 15.20
N LEU A 172 7.62 -9.90 14.07
CA LEU A 172 7.92 -10.53 12.79
C LEU A 172 9.13 -9.87 12.09
N PRO A 173 10.03 -10.66 11.47
CA PRO A 173 11.22 -10.12 10.82
C PRO A 173 10.89 -9.46 9.48
N TYR A 174 11.71 -8.47 9.08
CA TYR A 174 11.66 -7.94 7.72
C TYR A 174 12.26 -8.95 6.73
N LYS A 175 11.55 -9.19 5.64
CA LYS A 175 11.89 -10.07 4.52
C LYS A 175 11.75 -9.38 3.16
N ILE A 176 10.86 -8.39 3.07
CA ILE A 176 10.68 -7.53 1.89
C ILE A 176 11.40 -6.20 2.14
N THR A 177 11.99 -5.61 1.11
CA THR A 177 12.66 -4.29 1.17
C THR A 177 12.25 -3.44 -0.03
N PRO A 178 12.05 -2.12 0.12
CA PRO A 178 11.80 -1.24 -1.02
C PRO A 178 13.03 -0.99 -1.90
N LEU A 179 14.24 -1.34 -1.42
CA LEU A 179 15.48 -1.03 -2.12
C LEU A 179 15.70 -1.82 -3.41
N ASP A 180 15.09 -3.00 -3.55
CA ASP A 180 15.23 -3.88 -4.71
C ASP A 180 13.96 -3.95 -5.59
N ILE A 181 12.87 -3.29 -5.18
CA ILE A 181 11.57 -3.32 -5.89
C ILE A 181 11.71 -2.83 -7.33
N ILE A 182 12.50 -1.81 -7.57
CA ILE A 182 12.66 -1.24 -8.92
C ILE A 182 13.39 -2.23 -9.84
N GLU A 183 14.40 -2.94 -9.33
CA GLU A 183 15.08 -3.98 -10.10
C GLU A 183 14.18 -5.20 -10.33
N LYS A 184 13.29 -5.53 -9.38
CA LYS A 184 12.26 -6.55 -9.58
C LYS A 184 11.22 -6.13 -10.62
N ALA A 185 10.74 -4.89 -10.55
CA ALA A 185 9.79 -4.33 -11.49
C ALA A 185 10.37 -4.30 -12.92
N ARG A 186 11.65 -3.95 -13.09
CA ARG A 186 12.34 -4.03 -14.39
C ARG A 186 12.37 -5.41 -15.04
N LYS A 187 12.25 -6.48 -14.24
CA LYS A 187 12.20 -7.86 -14.71
C LYS A 187 10.79 -8.32 -15.10
N MET A 188 9.77 -7.50 -14.86
CA MET A 188 8.40 -7.80 -15.27
C MET A 188 8.32 -7.94 -16.79
N SER A 189 7.44 -8.83 -17.24
CA SER A 189 7.08 -8.91 -18.65
C SER A 189 6.25 -7.69 -19.06
N PHE A 190 6.25 -7.35 -20.35
CA PHE A 190 5.38 -6.27 -20.87
C PHE A 190 3.90 -6.53 -20.56
N LYS A 191 3.45 -7.80 -20.59
CA LYS A 191 2.07 -8.17 -20.22
C LYS A 191 1.75 -7.82 -18.76
N GLN A 192 2.71 -7.98 -17.85
CA GLN A 192 2.51 -7.58 -16.45
C GLN A 192 2.53 -6.07 -16.28
N ALA A 193 3.17 -5.32 -17.19
CA ALA A 193 3.31 -3.87 -17.15
C ALA A 193 2.19 -3.11 -17.91
N THR A 194 1.18 -3.85 -18.38
CA THR A 194 -0.10 -3.30 -18.82
C THR A 194 -0.94 -3.02 -17.58
N ILE A 195 -1.27 -1.74 -17.38
CA ILE A 195 -2.09 -1.25 -16.27
C ILE A 195 -3.57 -1.43 -16.63
N ASP A 196 -3.92 -1.02 -17.84
CA ASP A 196 -5.22 -1.19 -18.48
C ASP A 196 -5.02 -1.23 -20.00
N ASP A 197 -6.08 -1.40 -20.80
CA ASP A 197 -6.04 -1.43 -22.26
C ASP A 197 -5.36 -0.19 -22.85
N ASP A 198 -5.57 0.98 -22.24
CA ASP A 198 -5.00 2.26 -22.69
C ASP A 198 -3.62 2.60 -22.10
N ILE A 199 -3.25 1.98 -20.97
CA ILE A 199 -2.09 2.42 -20.18
C ILE A 199 -1.09 1.28 -20.02
N ARG A 200 0.12 1.52 -20.53
CA ARG A 200 1.25 0.59 -20.41
C ARG A 200 2.55 1.34 -20.14
N PHE A 201 3.47 0.73 -19.41
CA PHE A 201 4.81 1.26 -19.24
C PHE A 201 5.87 0.25 -19.68
N ASP A 202 7.05 0.74 -20.09
CA ASP A 202 8.21 -0.11 -20.36
C ASP A 202 8.93 -0.40 -19.03
N PRO A 203 8.91 -1.65 -18.53
CA PRO A 203 9.56 -1.99 -17.26
C PRO A 203 11.04 -1.66 -17.24
N ARG A 204 11.73 -1.80 -18.38
CA ARG A 204 13.18 -1.61 -18.48
C ARG A 204 13.57 -0.15 -18.38
N SER A 205 12.63 0.76 -18.66
CA SER A 205 12.82 2.20 -18.55
C SER A 205 12.70 2.72 -17.12
N LEU A 206 12.18 1.91 -16.18
CA LEU A 206 11.98 2.33 -14.79
C LEU A 206 13.28 2.84 -14.18
N LYS A 207 13.24 4.01 -13.57
CA LYS A 207 14.36 4.66 -12.91
C LYS A 207 13.89 5.28 -11.61
N CYS A 208 14.61 5.01 -10.54
CA CYS A 208 14.29 5.57 -9.23
C CYS A 208 15.18 6.79 -8.96
N ASP A 209 14.59 7.96 -9.09
CA ASP A 209 15.27 9.25 -8.96
C ASP A 209 15.35 9.75 -7.52
N PHE A 210 14.54 9.18 -6.65
CA PHE A 210 14.53 9.39 -5.21
C PHE A 210 13.86 8.21 -4.50
N LEU A 211 14.43 7.77 -3.37
CA LEU A 211 13.81 6.79 -2.47
C LEU A 211 14.14 7.11 -1.02
N ALA A 212 13.10 7.22 -0.19
CA ALA A 212 13.18 7.18 1.26
C ALA A 212 12.25 6.08 1.78
N ALA A 213 12.81 5.19 2.61
CA ALA A 213 12.12 4.03 3.14
C ALA A 213 12.12 4.07 4.68
N TYR A 214 10.94 4.02 5.28
CA TYR A 214 10.77 4.12 6.73
C TYR A 214 10.23 2.81 7.31
N PRO A 215 11.03 2.02 8.05
CA PRO A 215 10.58 0.77 8.64
C PRO A 215 9.73 1.04 9.88
N VAL A 216 8.50 0.52 9.87
CA VAL A 216 7.49 0.67 10.92
C VAL A 216 6.92 -0.70 11.30
N LEU A 217 6.85 -0.99 12.60
CA LEU A 217 6.14 -2.14 13.14
C LEU A 217 4.71 -1.72 13.49
N ILE A 218 3.75 -2.36 12.81
CA ILE A 218 2.33 -2.11 12.97
C ILE A 218 1.76 -3.11 13.97
N PRO A 219 1.11 -2.66 15.06
CA PRO A 219 0.49 -3.53 16.02
C PRO A 219 -0.80 -4.11 15.42
N ILE A 220 -0.91 -5.42 15.42
CA ILE A 220 -2.12 -6.15 15.04
C ILE A 220 -2.42 -7.24 16.07
N TYR A 221 -3.69 -7.63 16.15
CA TYR A 221 -4.09 -8.90 16.74
C TYR A 221 -4.44 -9.88 15.64
N VAL A 222 -3.96 -11.11 15.77
CA VAL A 222 -4.36 -12.23 14.91
C VAL A 222 -5.17 -13.20 15.77
N ALA A 223 -6.46 -13.30 15.49
CA ALA A 223 -7.39 -14.17 16.19
C ALA A 223 -7.81 -15.34 15.28
N GLN A 224 -7.89 -16.54 15.81
CA GLN A 224 -8.31 -17.75 15.10
C GLN A 224 -9.53 -18.32 15.81
N TYR A 225 -10.58 -18.56 15.03
CA TYR A 225 -11.82 -19.20 15.45
C TYR A 225 -11.90 -20.54 14.72
N ILE A 226 -12.02 -21.62 15.47
CA ILE A 226 -12.10 -23.00 15.01
C ILE A 226 -13.47 -23.52 15.46
N PRO A 227 -14.54 -23.17 14.74
CA PRO A 227 -15.86 -23.68 15.06
C PRO A 227 -15.90 -25.21 14.84
N PRO A 228 -16.83 -25.94 15.49
CA PRO A 228 -17.04 -27.35 15.21
C PRO A 228 -17.42 -27.55 13.73
N GLU A 229 -17.17 -28.73 13.19
CA GLU A 229 -17.68 -29.09 11.86
C GLU A 229 -19.22 -28.93 11.81
N PRO A 230 -19.80 -28.49 10.68
CA PRO A 230 -19.17 -28.33 9.35
C PRO A 230 -18.65 -26.90 9.07
N TYR A 231 -18.57 -26.03 10.08
CA TYR A 231 -18.11 -24.65 9.89
C TYR A 231 -16.60 -24.59 9.60
N PHE A 232 -16.18 -23.57 8.84
CA PHE A 232 -14.78 -23.40 8.45
C PHE A 232 -13.99 -22.59 9.50
N PRO A 233 -12.70 -22.89 9.69
CA PRO A 233 -11.81 -22.03 10.48
C PRO A 233 -11.76 -20.61 9.90
N LEU A 234 -11.85 -19.63 10.78
CA LEU A 234 -11.86 -18.21 10.45
C LEU A 234 -10.67 -17.54 11.14
N THR A 235 -9.82 -16.86 10.37
CA THR A 235 -8.76 -16.02 10.93
C THR A 235 -9.17 -14.55 10.81
N VAL A 236 -9.03 -13.80 11.89
CA VAL A 236 -9.34 -12.36 11.93
C VAL A 236 -8.07 -11.59 12.20
N ILE A 237 -7.75 -10.65 11.32
CA ILE A 237 -6.64 -9.70 11.50
C ILE A 237 -7.24 -8.38 11.95
N ILE A 238 -6.82 -7.89 13.11
CA ILE A 238 -7.38 -6.69 13.74
C ILE A 238 -6.26 -5.66 13.88
N GLU A 239 -6.42 -4.50 13.25
CA GLU A 239 -5.48 -3.39 13.41
C GLU A 239 -5.56 -2.87 14.84
N ALA A 240 -4.41 -2.74 15.51
CA ALA A 240 -4.37 -2.37 16.92
C ALA A 240 -3.79 -0.97 17.17
N HIS A 241 -3.66 -0.13 16.13
CA HIS A 241 -3.14 1.24 16.24
C HIS A 241 -4.23 2.31 16.43
N SER A 242 -5.51 1.99 16.20
CA SER A 242 -6.65 2.92 16.34
C SER A 242 -7.79 2.28 17.15
N LYS A 243 -8.67 3.09 17.76
CA LYS A 243 -9.86 2.62 18.50
C LYS A 243 -11.16 3.08 17.82
N PRO A 244 -12.04 2.16 17.35
CA PRO A 244 -11.73 0.77 17.04
C PRO A 244 -10.76 0.65 15.86
N GLY A 245 -10.09 -0.51 15.76
CA GLY A 245 -9.28 -0.86 14.60
C GLY A 245 -10.13 -1.34 13.43
N ARG A 246 -9.63 -1.19 12.20
CA ARG A 246 -10.16 -1.97 11.06
C ARG A 246 -9.82 -3.44 11.27
N HIS A 247 -10.59 -4.33 10.64
CA HIS A 247 -10.26 -5.75 10.67
C HIS A 247 -10.65 -6.45 9.38
N TYR A 248 -10.03 -7.61 9.19
CA TYR A 248 -10.13 -8.42 7.99
C TYR A 248 -10.46 -9.85 8.39
N LEU A 249 -11.47 -10.42 7.76
CA LEU A 249 -11.88 -11.81 7.92
C LEU A 249 -11.25 -12.63 6.81
N HIS A 250 -10.38 -13.56 7.16
CA HIS A 250 -9.80 -14.52 6.22
C HIS A 250 -10.48 -15.86 6.38
N VAL A 251 -11.25 -16.25 5.36
CA VAL A 251 -11.93 -17.54 5.30
C VAL A 251 -11.08 -18.50 4.49
N VAL A 252 -10.50 -19.50 5.15
CA VAL A 252 -9.76 -20.56 4.43
C VAL A 252 -10.77 -21.53 3.84
N THR A 253 -11.32 -21.18 2.67
CA THR A 253 -12.22 -22.08 1.94
C THR A 253 -11.44 -23.22 1.31
N SER A 254 -11.65 -24.44 1.78
CA SER A 254 -11.28 -25.62 0.99
C SER A 254 -12.28 -25.75 -0.16
N LEU A 255 -11.77 -25.72 -1.39
CA LEU A 255 -12.43 -25.54 -2.71
C LEU A 255 -13.74 -26.30 -3.05
N ASN A 256 -14.34 -27.11 -2.18
CA ASN A 256 -15.34 -28.10 -2.58
C ASN A 256 -16.69 -28.07 -1.85
N LYS A 257 -17.02 -27.07 -1.01
CA LYS A 257 -18.34 -27.02 -0.36
C LYS A 257 -19.00 -25.65 -0.52
N SER A 258 -20.00 -25.64 -1.39
CA SER A 258 -20.87 -24.54 -1.77
C SER A 258 -21.66 -24.00 -0.59
N ALA A 259 -21.40 -22.74 -0.24
CA ALA A 259 -22.38 -21.88 0.40
C ALA A 259 -22.50 -20.62 -0.46
N ASN A 260 -23.69 -20.36 -1.00
CA ASN A 260 -23.94 -19.28 -1.98
C ASN A 260 -23.46 -17.90 -1.51
N PHE A 261 -23.38 -17.65 -0.19
CA PHE A 261 -22.86 -16.38 0.36
C PHE A 261 -21.34 -16.21 0.20
N LEU A 262 -20.57 -17.31 0.26
CA LEU A 262 -19.13 -17.25 -0.02
C LEU A 262 -18.86 -17.16 -1.51
N GLN A 263 -19.85 -17.48 -2.35
CA GLN A 263 -19.71 -17.42 -3.80
C GLN A 263 -19.65 -15.97 -4.28
N ASP A 264 -20.46 -15.06 -3.71
CA ASP A 264 -20.37 -13.63 -3.99
C ASP A 264 -19.01 -13.03 -3.55
N LEU A 265 -18.43 -13.55 -2.45
CA LEU A 265 -17.09 -13.14 -1.99
C LEU A 265 -15.96 -13.76 -2.85
N GLN A 266 -16.16 -14.98 -3.35
CA GLN A 266 -15.20 -15.66 -4.22
C GLN A 266 -15.22 -15.14 -5.65
N ASP A 267 -16.35 -14.62 -6.14
CA ASP A 267 -16.48 -14.06 -7.49
C ASP A 267 -15.61 -12.80 -7.66
N GLU A 268 -15.25 -12.11 -6.57
CA GLU A 268 -14.28 -11.01 -6.57
C GLU A 268 -12.82 -11.46 -6.38
N GLY A 269 -12.56 -12.76 -6.19
CA GLY A 269 -11.21 -13.31 -5.99
C GLY A 269 -10.54 -12.88 -4.67
N GLU A 270 -11.29 -12.24 -3.76
CA GLU A 270 -10.76 -11.76 -2.48
C GLU A 270 -10.95 -12.80 -1.36
N ASP A 271 -9.85 -13.27 -0.76
CA ASP A 271 -9.90 -14.16 0.41
C ASP A 271 -10.14 -13.42 1.73
N TYR A 272 -10.08 -12.09 1.69
CA TYR A 272 -10.13 -11.21 2.86
C TYR A 272 -11.34 -10.29 2.80
N VAL A 273 -12.31 -10.50 3.68
CA VAL A 273 -13.44 -9.58 3.81
C VAL A 273 -13.06 -8.44 4.76
N ARG A 274 -13.06 -7.22 4.23
CA ARG A 274 -12.71 -6.02 4.97
C ARG A 274 -13.90 -5.44 5.73
N HIS A 275 -13.68 -5.06 6.98
CA HIS A 275 -14.63 -4.28 7.78
C HIS A 275 -13.97 -3.01 8.34
N GLY A 276 -14.52 -1.84 7.96
CA GLY A 276 -14.06 -0.52 8.40
C GLY A 276 -14.15 0.52 7.30
N LYS A 277 -13.67 1.74 7.57
CA LYS A 277 -13.56 2.79 6.53
C LYS A 277 -12.55 2.38 5.48
N ASP A 278 -12.81 2.74 4.23
CA ASP A 278 -11.85 2.60 3.16
C ASP A 278 -10.62 3.48 3.36
N SER A 279 -9.46 2.90 3.05
CA SER A 279 -8.18 3.57 3.07
C SER A 279 -7.37 2.92 1.96
N SER A 280 -6.86 3.75 1.06
CA SER A 280 -6.01 3.29 -0.01
C SER A 280 -4.58 3.14 0.55
N PRO A 281 -3.96 1.94 0.50
CA PRO A 281 -2.59 1.75 0.99
C PRO A 281 -1.55 2.56 0.25
N ILE A 282 -1.83 2.82 -1.02
CA ILE A 282 -0.89 3.36 -1.99
C ILE A 282 -1.40 4.74 -2.37
N ASP A 283 -0.56 5.76 -2.18
CA ASP A 283 -0.80 7.14 -2.64
C ASP A 283 0.22 7.45 -3.72
N VAL A 284 -0.23 7.27 -4.95
CA VAL A 284 0.57 7.51 -6.14
C VAL A 284 -0.05 8.68 -6.89
N CYS A 285 0.78 9.67 -7.18
CA CYS A 285 0.43 10.77 -8.05
C CYS A 285 1.32 10.66 -9.30
N ILE A 286 0.70 10.41 -10.44
CA ILE A 286 1.36 10.57 -11.74
C ILE A 286 1.14 12.02 -12.15
N THR A 287 2.22 12.74 -12.43
CA THR A 287 2.06 14.07 -13.01
C THR A 287 1.53 13.90 -14.43
N PRO A 288 0.34 14.46 -14.75
CA PRO A 288 -0.37 14.07 -15.95
C PRO A 288 0.41 14.45 -17.21
N THR A 289 0.67 13.45 -18.06
CA THR A 289 0.76 13.67 -19.50
C THR A 289 -0.65 13.95 -20.03
N ARG A 290 -0.75 14.71 -21.13
CA ARG A 290 -1.98 15.28 -21.71
C ARG A 290 -3.18 14.32 -21.86
N SER A 291 -2.94 13.02 -21.91
CA SER A 291 -3.93 11.96 -22.15
C SER A 291 -4.36 11.18 -20.89
N GLY A 292 -3.73 11.39 -19.72
CA GLY A 292 -3.88 10.50 -18.57
C GLY A 292 -4.56 11.12 -17.34
N MET A 293 -5.67 11.85 -17.47
CA MET A 293 -6.36 12.43 -16.28
C MET A 293 -6.72 11.38 -15.22
N TYR A 294 -6.98 10.13 -15.63
CA TYR A 294 -7.28 9.01 -14.75
C TYR A 294 -6.09 8.08 -14.51
N ALA A 295 -4.95 8.31 -15.16
CA ALA A 295 -3.82 7.38 -15.10
C ALA A 295 -3.27 7.17 -13.69
N SER A 296 -3.36 8.20 -12.83
CA SER A 296 -2.99 8.06 -11.41
C SER A 296 -3.91 7.08 -10.67
N ASP A 297 -5.22 7.17 -10.91
CA ASP A 297 -6.22 6.32 -10.27
C ASP A 297 -6.10 4.89 -10.78
N GLU A 298 -5.91 4.71 -12.10
CA GLU A 298 -5.70 3.39 -12.72
C GLU A 298 -4.40 2.74 -12.23
N LEU A 299 -3.28 3.48 -12.18
CA LEU A 299 -2.04 2.95 -11.61
C LEU A 299 -2.20 2.59 -10.13
N CYS A 300 -2.93 3.40 -9.35
CA CYS A 300 -3.24 3.07 -7.96
C CYS A 300 -4.07 1.79 -7.83
N SER A 301 -5.07 1.62 -8.71
CA SER A 301 -5.93 0.45 -8.76
C SER A 301 -5.14 -0.80 -9.12
N TRP A 302 -4.38 -0.75 -10.22
CA TRP A 302 -3.50 -1.81 -10.68
C TRP A 302 -2.46 -2.20 -9.62
N LEU A 303 -1.78 -1.24 -8.99
CA LEU A 303 -0.84 -1.53 -7.92
C LEU A 303 -1.52 -2.21 -6.72
N ARG A 304 -2.74 -1.78 -6.37
CA ARG A 304 -3.51 -2.40 -5.27
C ARG A 304 -3.86 -3.84 -5.61
N GLU A 305 -4.36 -4.10 -6.81
CA GLU A 305 -4.68 -5.44 -7.29
C GLU A 305 -3.43 -6.33 -7.27
N LYS A 306 -2.32 -5.86 -7.85
CA LYS A 306 -1.04 -6.59 -7.83
C LYS A 306 -0.57 -6.92 -6.43
N MET A 307 -0.65 -5.98 -5.49
CA MET A 307 -0.28 -6.24 -4.10
C MET A 307 -1.25 -7.18 -3.39
N GLY A 308 -2.49 -7.28 -3.87
CA GLY A 308 -3.53 -8.20 -3.39
C GLY A 308 -3.42 -9.63 -3.93
N GLU A 309 -2.59 -9.90 -4.96
CA GLU A 309 -2.38 -11.26 -5.47
C GLU A 309 -1.65 -12.15 -4.45
N ARG A 310 -2.04 -13.44 -4.38
CA ARG A 310 -1.52 -14.43 -3.40
C ARG A 310 0.00 -14.57 -3.40
N ASP A 311 0.61 -14.61 -4.59
CA ASP A 311 2.03 -14.87 -4.75
C ASP A 311 2.90 -13.60 -4.67
N THR A 312 2.28 -12.41 -4.67
CA THR A 312 3.01 -11.15 -4.71
C THR A 312 3.93 -10.96 -3.50
N PRO A 313 3.49 -11.11 -2.23
CA PRO A 313 4.40 -10.96 -1.09
C PRO A 313 5.63 -11.87 -1.16
N VAL A 314 5.45 -13.10 -1.64
CA VAL A 314 6.53 -14.08 -1.80
C VAL A 314 7.49 -13.64 -2.92
N SER A 315 6.96 -13.15 -4.04
CA SER A 315 7.77 -12.61 -5.15
C SER A 315 8.58 -11.36 -4.77
N LEU A 316 8.10 -10.61 -3.76
CA LEU A 316 8.74 -9.41 -3.25
C LEU A 316 9.83 -9.68 -2.20
N VAL A 317 9.99 -10.92 -1.74
CA VAL A 317 11.04 -11.27 -0.76
C VAL A 317 12.43 -10.94 -1.31
N SER A 318 13.23 -10.25 -0.50
CA SER A 318 14.61 -9.93 -0.86
C SER A 318 15.46 -11.18 -0.83
N GLU A 319 16.21 -11.43 -1.91
CA GLU A 319 17.21 -12.49 -1.96
C GLU A 319 18.40 -12.19 -1.02
N GLN A 320 18.63 -10.91 -0.71
CA GLN A 320 19.73 -10.44 0.12
C GLN A 320 19.23 -10.01 1.51
N ALA A 321 20.12 -10.07 2.50
CA ALA A 321 19.85 -9.48 3.80
C ALA A 321 19.59 -7.99 3.67
N ILE A 322 18.57 -7.50 4.38
CA ILE A 322 18.14 -6.11 4.27
C ILE A 322 19.18 -5.19 4.91
N ASP A 323 19.80 -4.33 4.11
CA ASP A 323 20.72 -3.32 4.61
C ASP A 323 19.96 -2.16 5.28
N MET A 324 19.72 -2.29 6.57
CA MET A 324 19.12 -1.23 7.38
C MET A 324 20.04 -0.02 7.57
N ASN A 325 21.33 -0.11 7.23
CA ASN A 325 22.27 1.00 7.29
C ASN A 325 22.25 1.87 6.03
N ASP A 326 21.68 1.39 4.92
CA ASP A 326 21.51 2.15 3.68
C ASP A 326 20.97 3.57 4.01
N PRO A 327 21.60 4.64 3.48
CA PRO A 327 21.21 6.01 3.80
C PRO A 327 19.78 6.35 3.38
N ARG A 328 19.18 5.61 2.43
CA ARG A 328 17.79 5.72 1.99
C ARG A 328 16.81 5.15 3.02
N VAL A 329 17.26 4.23 3.89
CA VAL A 329 16.48 3.77 5.03
C VAL A 329 16.57 4.83 6.13
N ARG A 330 15.44 5.43 6.51
CA ARG A 330 15.35 6.52 7.49
C ARG A 330 14.36 6.16 8.61
N PRO A 331 14.49 6.70 9.83
CA PRO A 331 13.45 6.51 10.83
C PRO A 331 12.17 7.27 10.46
N TRP A 332 11.01 6.66 10.70
CA TRP A 332 9.71 7.30 10.48
C TRP A 332 9.42 8.35 11.56
N THR A 333 9.94 9.56 11.35
CA THR A 333 9.73 10.73 12.24
C THR A 333 9.51 12.00 11.41
N SER A 334 8.78 12.98 11.93
CA SER A 334 8.48 14.25 11.24
C SER A 334 9.75 14.95 10.72
N LYS A 335 10.82 14.97 11.52
CA LYS A 335 12.12 15.56 11.14
C LYS A 335 12.75 14.96 9.89
N GLU A 336 12.45 13.70 9.59
CA GLU A 336 12.97 12.99 8.42
C GLU A 336 11.97 13.00 7.27
N VAL A 337 10.69 12.84 7.57
CA VAL A 337 9.63 12.67 6.57
C VAL A 337 9.18 14.01 5.98
N GLU A 338 9.00 15.05 6.79
CA GLU A 338 8.48 16.34 6.31
C GLU A 338 9.39 17.01 5.27
N PRO A 339 10.73 17.07 5.45
CA PRO A 339 11.60 17.65 4.42
C PRO A 339 11.54 16.87 3.11
N VAL A 340 11.46 15.54 3.18
CA VAL A 340 11.33 14.67 2.00
C VAL A 340 10.03 14.94 1.26
N ARG A 341 8.90 14.98 1.97
CA ARG A 341 7.58 15.25 1.36
C ARG A 341 7.48 16.67 0.80
N LYS A 342 8.08 17.66 1.48
CA LYS A 342 8.20 19.03 0.96
C LYS A 342 9.01 19.04 -0.35
N TRP A 343 10.12 18.30 -0.40
CA TRP A 343 10.96 18.17 -1.58
C TRP A 343 10.22 17.47 -2.75
N LEU A 344 9.51 16.37 -2.49
CA LEU A 344 8.70 15.68 -3.51
C LEU A 344 7.57 16.57 -4.06
N LYS A 345 6.91 17.34 -3.19
CA LYS A 345 5.87 18.30 -3.61
C LYS A 345 6.41 19.42 -4.50
N LEU A 346 7.67 19.82 -4.32
CA LEU A 346 8.33 20.74 -5.26
C LEU A 346 8.56 20.05 -6.61
N GLY A 347 8.91 18.76 -6.61
CA GLY A 347 9.06 17.97 -7.83
C GLY A 347 7.77 17.85 -8.64
N GLU A 348 6.66 17.52 -7.97
CA GLU A 348 5.31 17.49 -8.56
C GLU A 348 4.96 18.84 -9.22
N ARG A 349 5.16 19.96 -8.50
CA ARG A 349 4.90 21.32 -9.04
C ARG A 349 5.76 21.69 -10.24
N ILE A 350 7.03 21.27 -10.24
CA ILE A 350 7.95 21.50 -11.37
C ILE A 350 7.48 20.71 -12.58
N SER A 351 7.09 19.44 -12.38
CA SER A 351 6.56 18.60 -13.47
C SER A 351 5.28 19.20 -14.04
N ASP A 352 4.30 19.56 -13.18
CA ASP A 352 3.06 20.23 -13.59
C ASP A 352 3.32 21.48 -14.45
N MET A 353 4.34 22.27 -14.09
CA MET A 353 4.68 23.50 -14.81
C MET A 353 5.36 23.22 -16.14
N LYS A 354 6.23 22.21 -16.21
CA LYS A 354 6.84 21.74 -17.46
C LYS A 354 5.76 21.24 -18.42
N ASP A 355 4.80 20.48 -17.93
CA ASP A 355 3.70 19.95 -18.73
C ASP A 355 2.80 21.08 -19.26
N LYS A 356 2.49 22.09 -18.42
CA LYS A 356 1.78 23.29 -18.87
C LYS A 356 2.54 24.08 -19.94
N LEU A 357 3.84 24.29 -19.78
CA LEU A 357 4.67 24.98 -20.77
C LEU A 357 4.76 24.21 -22.09
N LYS A 358 4.93 22.88 -22.01
CA LYS A 358 4.90 21.98 -23.18
C LYS A 358 3.53 22.02 -23.88
N PHE A 359 2.44 22.05 -23.11
CA PHE A 359 1.11 22.16 -23.68
C PHE A 359 0.92 23.48 -24.43
N ILE A 360 1.21 24.62 -23.81
CA ILE A 360 1.01 25.93 -24.43
C ILE A 360 1.91 26.09 -25.66
N SER A 361 3.14 25.58 -25.64
CA SER A 361 4.04 25.59 -26.80
C SER A 361 3.61 24.66 -27.95
N SER A 362 2.77 23.66 -27.67
CA SER A 362 2.20 22.78 -28.70
C SER A 362 0.94 23.35 -29.38
N ILE A 363 0.37 24.44 -28.86
CA ILE A 363 -0.77 25.12 -29.48
C ILE A 363 -0.27 25.80 -30.75
N ASP A 364 -0.90 25.49 -31.90
CA ASP A 364 -0.57 26.10 -33.18
C ASP A 364 -0.58 27.64 -33.05
N PRO A 365 0.49 28.36 -33.44
CA PRO A 365 0.53 29.82 -33.40
C PRO A 365 -0.59 30.48 -34.21
N ASN A 366 -1.27 29.74 -35.10
CA ASN A 366 -2.43 30.22 -35.85
C ASN A 366 -3.77 30.13 -35.09
N VAL A 367 -3.80 29.61 -33.85
CA VAL A 367 -5.02 29.60 -33.03
C VAL A 367 -5.44 31.04 -32.72
N LYS A 368 -6.57 31.47 -33.29
CA LYS A 368 -7.18 32.78 -33.03
C LYS A 368 -7.58 32.89 -31.57
N VAL A 369 -6.74 33.53 -30.75
CA VAL A 369 -7.10 33.96 -29.40
C VAL A 369 -8.19 35.03 -29.53
N ILE A 370 -9.42 34.69 -29.16
CA ILE A 370 -10.53 35.65 -29.15
C ILE A 370 -10.38 36.51 -27.88
N GLU A 371 -9.73 37.67 -27.99
CA GLU A 371 -9.81 38.69 -26.94
C GLU A 371 -11.26 39.17 -26.82
N PHE A 372 -11.86 39.03 -25.63
CA PHE A 372 -13.17 39.61 -25.34
C PHE A 372 -13.03 40.75 -24.32
N PRO A 373 -13.35 42.00 -24.69
CA PRO A 373 -13.90 42.47 -25.98
C PRO A 373 -12.83 42.65 -27.09
N PRO A 374 -13.19 42.44 -28.37
CA PRO A 374 -12.24 42.51 -29.49
C PRO A 374 -11.78 43.95 -29.73
N ARG A 375 -10.49 44.22 -29.52
CA ARG A 375 -9.87 45.49 -29.90
C ARG A 375 -9.25 45.36 -31.29
N LEU A 376 -9.77 46.09 -32.27
CA LEU A 376 -9.20 46.15 -33.63
C LEU A 376 -7.77 46.72 -33.56
N GLY A 377 -6.75 45.89 -33.85
CA GLY A 377 -5.37 46.33 -34.12
C GLY A 377 -4.24 45.74 -33.26
N SER A 378 -4.40 44.58 -32.61
CA SER A 378 -3.50 44.12 -31.53
C SER A 378 -2.64 42.86 -31.78
N GLN A 379 -2.47 42.36 -33.01
CA GLN A 379 -1.69 41.11 -33.23
C GLN A 379 -0.26 41.16 -32.65
N ASP A 380 0.48 42.27 -32.85
CA ASP A 380 1.82 42.43 -32.28
C ASP A 380 1.82 42.46 -30.74
N ARG A 381 0.74 42.95 -30.11
CA ARG A 381 0.61 42.97 -28.65
C ARG A 381 0.36 41.59 -28.06
N LEU A 382 -0.33 40.70 -28.79
CA LEU A 382 -0.58 39.33 -28.36
C LEU A 382 0.72 38.50 -28.35
N VAL A 383 1.54 38.63 -29.40
CA VAL A 383 2.84 37.92 -29.47
C VAL A 383 3.77 38.38 -28.35
N SER A 384 3.94 39.69 -28.16
CA SER A 384 4.75 40.20 -27.04
C SER A 384 4.18 39.85 -25.66
N GLY A 385 2.86 39.74 -25.52
CA GLY A 385 2.20 39.30 -24.29
C GLY A 385 2.48 37.83 -23.97
N LEU A 386 2.40 36.95 -24.98
CA LEU A 386 2.72 35.53 -24.84
C LEU A 386 4.21 35.31 -24.54
N GLU A 387 5.11 36.01 -25.24
CA GLU A 387 6.54 35.98 -24.94
C GLU A 387 6.84 36.40 -23.50
N GLY A 388 6.20 37.49 -23.03
CA GLY A 388 6.30 37.94 -21.65
C GLY A 388 5.81 36.91 -20.65
N PHE A 389 4.69 36.23 -20.95
CA PHE A 389 4.15 35.15 -20.13
C PHE A 389 5.09 33.93 -20.08
N PHE A 390 5.58 33.46 -21.23
CA PHE A 390 6.51 32.33 -21.28
C PHE A 390 7.81 32.63 -20.52
N LYS A 391 8.34 33.85 -20.66
CA LYS A 391 9.51 34.28 -19.90
C LYS A 391 9.24 34.26 -18.39
N ALA A 392 8.11 34.80 -17.94
CA ALA A 392 7.76 34.82 -16.53
C ALA A 392 7.56 33.41 -15.94
N GLU A 393 6.89 32.51 -16.66
CA GLU A 393 6.72 31.12 -16.21
C GLU A 393 8.03 30.31 -16.29
N ALA A 394 8.91 30.59 -17.26
CA ALA A 394 10.25 29.99 -17.31
C ALA A 394 11.14 30.43 -16.13
N GLU A 395 11.13 31.72 -15.78
CA GLU A 395 11.84 32.25 -14.60
C GLU A 395 11.32 31.62 -13.30
N LYS A 396 10.00 31.45 -13.20
CA LYS A 396 9.36 30.78 -12.06
C LYS A 396 9.70 29.30 -11.99
N LEU A 397 9.75 28.60 -13.13
CA LEU A 397 10.19 27.21 -13.22
C LEU A 397 11.64 27.06 -12.73
N GLN A 398 12.54 27.91 -13.24
CA GLN A 398 13.94 27.93 -12.82
C GLN A 398 14.06 28.17 -11.30
N LYS A 399 13.32 29.13 -10.76
CA LYS A 399 13.30 29.40 -9.32
C LYS A 399 12.83 28.21 -8.51
N LEU A 400 11.82 27.46 -8.98
CA LEU A 400 11.37 26.24 -8.31
C LEU A 400 12.44 25.15 -8.34
N GLU A 401 13.13 24.99 -9.48
CA GLU A 401 14.24 24.04 -9.61
C GLU A 401 15.39 24.37 -8.66
N GLU A 402 15.77 25.64 -8.55
CA GLU A 402 16.77 26.12 -7.59
C GLU A 402 16.36 25.83 -6.14
N ILE A 403 15.10 26.11 -5.78
CA ILE A 403 14.56 25.80 -4.44
C ILE A 403 14.59 24.28 -4.19
N ARG A 404 14.19 23.47 -5.17
CA ARG A 404 14.19 22.01 -5.04
C ARG A 404 15.61 21.45 -4.87
N LEU A 405 16.59 22.01 -5.56
CA LEU A 405 18.00 21.63 -5.37
C LEU A 405 18.50 22.00 -3.97
N ALA A 406 18.15 23.20 -3.48
CA ALA A 406 18.54 23.66 -2.15
C ALA A 406 17.88 22.86 -1.01
N GLU A 407 16.62 22.49 -1.18
CA GLU A 407 15.82 21.72 -0.20
C GLU A 407 16.09 20.21 -0.26
N ALA A 408 16.97 19.74 -1.16
CA ALA A 408 17.29 18.33 -1.28
C ALA A 408 17.92 17.80 0.02
N PRO A 409 17.37 16.71 0.61
CA PRO A 409 17.90 16.14 1.84
C PRO A 409 19.40 15.84 1.73
N GLU A 410 20.17 16.22 2.75
CA GLU A 410 21.63 16.13 2.68
C GLU A 410 22.11 14.69 2.50
N TRP A 411 21.49 13.73 3.18
CA TRP A 411 21.79 12.31 3.03
C TRP A 411 21.58 11.82 1.60
N TRP A 412 20.57 12.36 0.91
CA TRP A 412 20.28 12.02 -0.49
C TRP A 412 21.34 12.57 -1.42
N ARG A 413 21.77 13.82 -1.22
CA ARG A 413 22.87 14.43 -1.99
C ARG A 413 24.16 13.63 -1.83
N ARG A 414 24.49 13.22 -0.60
CA ARG A 414 25.67 12.38 -0.32
C ARG A 414 25.58 11.02 -0.99
N TRP A 415 24.41 10.37 -0.96
CA TRP A 415 24.19 9.09 -1.63
C TRP A 415 24.31 9.22 -3.16
N LYS A 416 23.70 10.24 -3.78
CA LYS A 416 23.87 10.50 -5.22
C LYS A 416 25.34 10.68 -5.58
N ALA A 417 26.09 11.46 -4.80
CA ALA A 417 27.51 11.67 -5.02
C ALA A 417 28.36 10.39 -4.87
N SER A 418 27.94 9.42 -4.05
CA SER A 418 28.63 8.13 -3.94
C SER A 418 28.30 7.15 -5.07
N GLN A 419 27.19 7.35 -5.80
CA GLN A 419 26.82 6.52 -6.95
C GLN A 419 27.49 6.98 -8.25
N THR A 420 27.85 8.26 -8.36
CA THR A 420 28.59 8.76 -9.52
C THR A 420 29.99 8.16 -9.54
N PRO A 421 30.37 7.40 -10.58
CA PRO A 421 31.74 6.88 -10.70
C PRO A 421 32.71 8.05 -10.61
N LYS A 422 33.76 7.91 -9.81
CA LYS A 422 34.88 8.86 -9.87
C LYS A 422 35.47 8.76 -11.28
N ALA A 423 35.27 9.82 -12.07
CA ALA A 423 35.76 9.93 -13.43
C ALA A 423 37.29 9.83 -13.48
#